data_AF-A0A0K2SJB6-F1
#
_entry.id   AF-A0A0K2SJB6-F1
#
_cell.length_a   1.000
_cell.length_b   1.000
_cell.length_c   1.000
_cell.angle_alpha   90.00
_cell.angle_beta   90.00
_cell.angle_gamma   90.00
#
_symmetry.space_group_name_H-M   'P 1'
#
loop_
_entity.id
_entity.type
_entity.pdbx_description
1 polymer ?
#
loop_
_entity_poly.entity_id
_entity_poly.type
_entity_poly.pdbx_seq_one_letter_code
_entity_poly.pdbx_strand_id
1 'polypeptide(L)'
;MGPSSSRLGGGPLGTGHLGRDPFAFGVGALLGRAWELLRPDLLKHVGFLVTLVLLELILVGMAEAVKSSLLVLFLSLVAAIVGSLLASGHLLAALERASGLTPTFGDFFGVRHRALTVVFAMWLQALIPQLSGLLLLLFAWLLSLTGGDVGVLVFFVAGVWLMLYLGFGYMITIPLVLDQNLSPWRALTTSARALRGRRLTVLGVLAVLFLINVLGALPFGLGLLVTAPLGPTAIVAVYEALFGITGRLPGRRSTLASSWSPPLR
;
A
#
# COMPACT_ATOMS: atom_id res chain seq x y z
N MET A 1 -30.06 33.68 30.04
CA MET A 1 -29.04 33.16 30.98
C MET A 1 -28.67 31.77 30.50
N GLY A 2 -27.43 31.58 30.06
CA GLY A 2 -27.04 30.49 29.18
C GLY A 2 -26.76 29.16 29.87
N PRO A 3 -26.47 28.13 29.06
CA PRO A 3 -25.49 27.13 29.42
C PRO A 3 -24.45 27.00 28.30
N SER A 4 -23.20 27.41 28.54
CA SER A 4 -22.08 27.00 27.70
C SER A 4 -20.74 27.08 28.44
N SER A 5 -20.28 25.94 28.91
CA SER A 5 -18.86 25.66 29.12
C SER A 5 -18.54 24.41 28.30
N SER A 6 -18.06 24.62 27.07
CA SER A 6 -16.62 24.56 26.72
C SER A 6 -16.16 23.14 26.38
N ARG A 7 -16.27 22.76 25.11
CA ARG A 7 -15.36 21.78 24.50
C ARG A 7 -14.30 22.55 23.74
N LEU A 8 -13.14 22.67 24.37
CA LEU A 8 -11.93 23.25 23.80
C LEU A 8 -11.21 22.20 22.93
N GLY A 9 -10.82 22.64 21.73
CA GLY A 9 -9.51 22.39 21.12
C GLY A 9 -9.07 20.95 20.82
N GLY A 10 -9.09 20.59 19.54
CA GLY A 10 -8.31 19.47 19.01
C GLY A 10 -7.87 19.75 17.58
N GLY A 11 -6.57 20.01 17.36
CA GLY A 11 -5.96 20.05 16.04
C GLY A 11 -6.02 18.68 15.33
N PRO A 12 -5.41 18.51 14.13
CA PRO A 12 -5.62 17.35 13.25
C PRO A 12 -5.11 15.99 13.76
N LEU A 13 -4.78 15.87 15.04
CA LEU A 13 -4.50 14.60 15.73
C LEU A 13 -5.44 14.46 16.94
N GLY A 14 -6.72 14.76 16.74
CA GLY A 14 -7.77 14.57 17.74
C GLY A 14 -8.06 13.09 17.97
N THR A 15 -7.66 12.60 19.14
CA THR A 15 -8.04 11.31 19.74
C THR A 15 -9.52 11.27 20.14
N GLY A 16 -10.43 11.73 19.26
CA GLY A 16 -11.84 11.96 19.57
C GLY A 16 -12.86 11.26 18.67
N HIS A 17 -12.46 10.37 17.76
CA HIS A 17 -13.37 9.64 16.85
C HIS A 17 -13.27 8.11 16.95
N LEU A 18 -12.94 7.57 18.13
CA LEU A 18 -13.04 6.13 18.42
C LEU A 18 -14.48 5.71 18.75
N GLY A 19 -15.47 5.97 17.89
CA GLY A 19 -16.84 5.60 18.27
C GLY A 19 -18.00 5.85 17.33
N ARG A 20 -17.84 5.72 16.00
CA ARG A 20 -18.95 5.42 15.09
C ARG A 20 -18.41 4.63 13.89
N ASP A 21 -18.58 3.30 13.92
CA ASP A 21 -18.14 2.38 12.89
C ASP A 21 -18.84 2.64 11.54
N PRO A 22 -18.12 2.93 10.44
CA PRO A 22 -18.69 2.77 9.11
C PRO A 22 -18.69 1.30 8.68
N PHE A 23 -17.78 0.48 9.21
CA PHE A 23 -17.73 -0.99 9.11
C PHE A 23 -17.01 -1.56 10.35
N ALA A 24 -17.42 -2.73 10.85
CA ALA A 24 -16.60 -3.46 11.81
C ALA A 24 -15.22 -3.71 11.16
N PHE A 25 -14.12 -3.33 11.82
CA PHE A 25 -12.76 -3.54 11.33
C PHE A 25 -12.40 -5.04 11.36
N GLY A 26 -13.06 -5.80 10.50
CA GLY A 26 -13.00 -7.25 10.38
C GLY A 26 -12.56 -7.65 8.97
N VAL A 27 -11.93 -8.82 8.87
CA VAL A 27 -11.34 -9.32 7.64
C VAL A 27 -12.36 -9.38 6.49
N GLY A 28 -13.53 -9.96 6.74
CA GLY A 28 -14.59 -10.09 5.73
C GLY A 28 -15.15 -8.74 5.26
N ALA A 29 -15.35 -7.79 6.18
CA ALA A 29 -15.85 -6.46 5.83
C ALA A 29 -14.84 -5.68 4.97
N LEU A 30 -13.56 -5.75 5.32
CA LEU A 30 -12.49 -5.08 4.58
C LEU A 30 -12.32 -5.67 3.17
N LEU A 31 -12.41 -6.99 3.03
CA LEU A 31 -12.32 -7.66 1.73
C LEU A 31 -13.58 -7.46 0.88
N GLY A 32 -14.76 -7.46 1.51
CA GLY A 32 -16.02 -7.08 0.86
C GLY A 32 -15.94 -5.67 0.30
N ARG A 33 -15.45 -4.72 1.11
CA ARG A 33 -15.22 -3.34 0.67
C ARG A 33 -14.18 -3.26 -0.44
N ALA A 34 -13.07 -3.99 -0.34
CA ALA A 34 -12.06 -4.07 -1.41
C ALA A 34 -12.67 -4.54 -2.74
N TRP A 35 -13.52 -5.57 -2.69
CA TRP A 35 -14.24 -6.08 -3.85
C TRP A 35 -15.24 -5.07 -4.42
N GLU A 36 -15.94 -4.31 -3.58
CA GLU A 36 -16.83 -3.23 -4.04
C GLU A 36 -16.08 -2.10 -4.78
N LEU A 37 -14.88 -1.76 -4.32
CA LEU A 37 -14.01 -0.80 -5.00
C LEU A 37 -13.48 -1.35 -6.33
N LEU A 38 -13.16 -2.65 -6.38
CA LEU A 38 -12.57 -3.29 -7.54
C LEU A 38 -13.59 -3.61 -8.63
N ARG A 39 -14.71 -4.26 -8.30
CA ARG A 39 -15.64 -4.89 -9.25
C ARG A 39 -16.13 -3.98 -10.38
N PRO A 40 -16.40 -2.67 -10.18
CA PRO A 40 -16.93 -1.83 -11.25
C PRO A 40 -15.86 -1.46 -12.30
N ASP A 41 -14.59 -1.45 -11.89
CA ASP A 41 -13.44 -1.03 -12.69
C ASP A 41 -12.45 -2.18 -12.91
N LEU A 42 -12.90 -3.43 -12.67
CA LEU A 42 -12.07 -4.62 -12.70
C LEU A 42 -11.31 -4.74 -14.02
N LEU A 43 -12.00 -4.56 -15.16
CA LEU A 43 -11.38 -4.66 -16.48
C LEU A 43 -10.29 -3.59 -16.70
N LYS A 44 -10.44 -2.40 -16.11
CA LYS A 44 -9.41 -1.35 -16.17
C LYS A 44 -8.19 -1.75 -15.34
N HIS A 45 -8.41 -2.31 -14.16
CA HIS A 45 -7.32 -2.85 -13.32
C HIS A 45 -6.62 -4.02 -14.02
N VAL A 46 -7.35 -4.94 -14.65
CA VAL A 46 -6.77 -6.06 -15.40
C VAL A 46 -5.99 -5.57 -16.61
N GLY A 47 -6.56 -4.67 -17.42
CA GLY A 47 -5.86 -4.10 -18.57
C GLY A 47 -4.59 -3.36 -18.16
N PHE A 48 -4.63 -2.65 -17.04
CA PHE A 48 -3.46 -1.96 -16.50
C PHE A 48 -2.40 -2.95 -15.98
N LEU A 49 -2.82 -4.02 -15.29
CA LEU A 49 -1.94 -5.10 -14.85
C LEU A 49 -1.26 -5.81 -16.02
N VAL A 50 -2.00 -6.11 -17.08
CA VAL A 50 -1.44 -6.70 -18.31
C VAL A 50 -0.43 -5.74 -18.95
N THR A 51 -0.76 -4.45 -19.02
CA THR A 51 0.16 -3.41 -19.53
C THR A 51 1.46 -3.38 -18.71
N LEU A 52 1.34 -3.45 -17.39
CA LEU A 52 2.43 -3.53 -16.44
C LEU A 52 3.34 -4.73 -16.69
N VAL A 53 2.75 -5.94 -16.73
CA VAL A 53 3.50 -7.19 -16.92
C VAL A 53 4.20 -7.23 -18.28
N LEU A 54 3.54 -6.77 -19.35
CA LEU A 54 4.15 -6.69 -20.68
C LEU A 54 5.33 -5.72 -20.70
N LEU A 55 5.20 -4.56 -20.04
CA LEU A 55 6.28 -3.60 -19.94
C LEU A 55 7.46 -4.18 -19.15
N GLU A 56 7.22 -4.84 -18.02
CA GLU A 56 8.28 -5.48 -17.23
C GLU A 56 8.99 -6.59 -18.03
N LEU A 57 8.25 -7.43 -18.76
CA LEU A 57 8.83 -8.45 -19.64
C LEU A 57 9.74 -7.84 -20.71
N ILE A 58 9.33 -6.73 -21.34
CA ILE A 58 10.14 -6.02 -22.32
C ILE A 58 11.42 -5.49 -21.66
N LEU A 59 11.32 -4.85 -20.49
CA LEU A 59 12.46 -4.27 -19.79
C LEU A 59 13.47 -5.35 -19.34
N VAL A 60 12.98 -6.49 -18.84
CA VAL A 60 13.83 -7.63 -18.45
C VAL A 60 14.51 -8.24 -19.69
N GLY A 61 13.77 -8.50 -20.77
CA GLY A 61 14.34 -9.04 -22.01
C GLY A 61 15.39 -8.10 -22.63
N MET A 62 15.16 -6.79 -22.57
CA MET A 62 16.16 -5.79 -22.97
C MET A 62 17.42 -5.85 -22.10
N ALA A 63 17.28 -6.02 -20.79
CA ALA A 63 18.40 -6.10 -19.87
C ALA A 63 19.25 -7.38 -20.12
N GLU A 64 18.62 -8.51 -20.41
CA GLU A 64 19.32 -9.77 -20.71
C GLU A 64 20.10 -9.72 -22.04
N ALA A 65 19.65 -8.93 -23.01
CA ALA A 65 20.36 -8.73 -24.28
C ALA A 65 21.66 -7.92 -24.14
N VAL A 66 21.89 -7.28 -22.98
CA VAL A 66 23.01 -6.36 -22.74
C VAL A 66 24.16 -7.10 -22.05
N LYS A 67 25.35 -7.08 -22.68
CA LYS A 67 26.58 -7.68 -22.10
C LYS A 67 27.25 -6.83 -21.02
N SER A 68 26.96 -5.51 -20.99
CA SER A 68 27.58 -4.58 -20.04
C SER A 68 26.86 -4.59 -18.70
N SER A 69 27.51 -5.07 -17.65
CA SER A 69 26.93 -5.11 -16.29
C SER A 69 26.49 -3.73 -15.79
N LEU A 70 27.23 -2.66 -16.12
CA LEU A 70 26.86 -1.31 -15.73
C LEU A 70 25.56 -0.86 -16.41
N LEU A 71 25.39 -1.19 -17.69
CA LEU A 71 24.18 -0.85 -18.42
C LEU A 71 22.98 -1.68 -17.93
N VAL A 72 23.18 -2.96 -17.59
CA VAL A 72 22.14 -3.78 -16.94
C VAL A 72 21.69 -3.16 -15.62
N LEU A 73 22.64 -2.74 -14.75
CA LEU A 73 22.29 -2.09 -13.48
C LEU A 73 21.49 -0.79 -13.69
N PHE A 74 21.90 0.03 -14.66
CA PHE A 74 21.18 1.24 -15.02
C PHE A 74 19.75 0.94 -15.50
N LEU A 75 19.58 -0.02 -16.40
CA LEU A 75 18.27 -0.43 -16.91
C LEU A 75 17.36 -1.00 -15.81
N SER A 76 17.91 -1.82 -14.91
CA SER A 76 17.19 -2.35 -13.75
C SER A 76 16.71 -1.23 -12.81
N LEU A 77 17.52 -0.19 -12.61
CA LEU A 77 17.14 0.97 -11.80
C LEU A 77 15.99 1.74 -12.44
N VAL A 78 16.05 1.98 -13.75
CA VAL A 78 14.98 2.63 -14.51
C VAL A 78 13.70 1.78 -14.43
N ALA A 79 13.80 0.48 -14.63
CA ALA A 79 12.69 -0.46 -14.51
C ALA A 79 12.06 -0.43 -13.11
N ALA A 80 12.86 -0.41 -12.05
CA ALA A 80 12.36 -0.33 -10.68
C ALA A 80 11.60 0.98 -10.40
N ILE A 81 12.07 2.12 -10.93
CA ILE A 81 11.39 3.41 -10.80
C ILE A 81 10.05 3.39 -11.55
N VAL A 82 10.06 2.95 -12.81
CA VAL A 82 8.87 2.87 -13.66
C VAL A 82 7.84 1.90 -13.08
N GLY A 83 8.28 0.70 -12.68
CA GLY A 83 7.45 -0.32 -12.04
C GLY A 83 6.82 0.18 -10.75
N SER A 84 7.58 0.91 -9.92
CA SER A 84 7.03 1.54 -8.70
C SER A 84 5.92 2.54 -9.01
N LEU A 85 6.15 3.44 -9.96
CA LEU A 85 5.14 4.44 -10.36
C LEU A 85 3.87 3.79 -10.89
N LEU A 86 4.03 2.78 -11.75
CA LEU A 86 2.89 2.10 -12.33
C LEU A 86 2.15 1.25 -11.29
N ALA A 87 2.85 0.51 -10.43
CA ALA A 87 2.22 -0.24 -9.34
C ALA A 87 1.39 0.66 -8.41
N SER A 88 1.83 1.90 -8.17
CA SER A 88 1.05 2.88 -7.40
C SER A 88 -0.23 3.35 -8.10
N GLY A 89 -0.35 3.15 -9.42
CA GLY A 89 -1.54 3.46 -10.22
C GLY A 89 -2.78 2.68 -9.78
N HIS A 90 -2.63 1.42 -9.38
CA HIS A 90 -3.72 0.64 -8.81
C HIS A 90 -4.26 1.25 -7.51
N LEU A 91 -3.35 1.73 -6.65
CA LEU A 91 -3.73 2.38 -5.40
C LEU A 91 -4.42 3.72 -5.67
N LEU A 92 -3.94 4.49 -6.64
CA LEU A 92 -4.56 5.75 -7.03
C LEU A 92 -5.98 5.54 -7.56
N ALA A 93 -6.18 4.60 -8.50
CA ALA A 93 -7.50 4.30 -9.04
C ALA A 93 -8.48 3.80 -7.96
N ALA A 94 -8.00 2.97 -7.04
CA ALA A 94 -8.78 2.51 -5.90
C ALA A 94 -9.16 3.66 -4.94
N LEU A 95 -8.23 4.59 -4.65
CA LEU A 95 -8.51 5.80 -3.87
C LEU A 95 -9.51 6.73 -4.56
N GLU A 96 -9.40 6.90 -5.88
CA GLU A 96 -10.35 7.69 -6.67
C GLU A 96 -11.75 7.10 -6.57
N ARG A 97 -11.89 5.79 -6.78
CA ARG A 97 -13.17 5.10 -6.65
C ARG A 97 -13.74 5.24 -5.23
N ALA A 98 -12.89 5.06 -4.22
CA ALA A 98 -13.30 5.18 -2.83
C ALA A 98 -13.64 6.64 -2.45
N SER A 99 -13.09 7.63 -3.17
CA SER A 99 -13.49 9.05 -3.09
C SER A 99 -14.82 9.36 -3.81
N GLY A 100 -15.47 8.37 -4.42
CA GLY A 100 -16.70 8.55 -5.20
C GLY A 100 -16.49 8.95 -6.65
N LEU A 101 -15.24 8.94 -7.15
CA LEU A 101 -14.93 9.20 -8.56
C LEU A 101 -15.04 7.92 -9.39
N THR A 102 -15.10 8.06 -10.71
CA THR A 102 -15.03 6.93 -11.64
C THR A 102 -13.68 6.95 -12.36
N PRO A 103 -12.72 6.10 -11.97
CA PRO A 103 -11.39 6.11 -12.58
C PRO A 103 -11.46 5.71 -14.06
N THR A 104 -10.79 6.49 -14.91
CA THR A 104 -10.53 6.19 -16.31
C THR A 104 -9.18 5.48 -16.46
N PHE A 105 -8.89 4.89 -17.61
CA PHE A 105 -7.64 4.13 -17.79
C PHE A 105 -6.39 5.01 -17.66
N GLY A 106 -6.44 6.26 -18.15
CA GLY A 106 -5.33 7.22 -18.03
C GLY A 106 -5.03 7.62 -16.59
N ASP A 107 -6.00 7.47 -15.69
CA ASP A 107 -5.91 7.92 -14.30
C ASP A 107 -4.92 7.09 -13.48
N PHE A 108 -4.66 5.85 -13.88
CA PHE A 108 -3.68 4.96 -13.26
C PHE A 108 -2.25 5.51 -13.43
N PHE A 109 -2.02 6.34 -14.45
CA PHE A 109 -0.73 7.01 -14.70
C PHE A 109 -0.68 8.41 -14.05
N GLY A 110 -1.69 8.80 -13.27
CA GLY A 110 -1.88 10.15 -12.72
C GLY A 110 -0.88 10.58 -11.65
N VAL A 111 0.04 9.71 -11.25
CA VAL A 111 1.00 9.93 -10.15
C VAL A 111 2.11 10.94 -10.50
N ARG A 112 2.12 11.44 -11.75
CA ARG A 112 3.14 12.36 -12.32
C ARG A 112 3.59 13.49 -11.39
N HIS A 113 2.66 14.18 -10.73
CA HIS A 113 2.95 15.37 -9.93
C HIS A 113 3.65 15.05 -8.61
N ARG A 114 3.62 13.80 -8.18
CA ARG A 114 4.26 13.31 -6.95
C ARG A 114 5.12 12.07 -7.22
N ALA A 115 5.56 11.88 -8.47
CA ALA A 115 6.27 10.68 -8.90
C ALA A 115 7.47 10.38 -8.00
N LEU A 116 8.33 11.38 -7.79
CA LEU A 116 9.52 11.23 -6.93
C LEU A 116 9.16 10.90 -5.47
N THR A 117 8.14 11.56 -4.92
CA THR A 117 7.70 11.31 -3.54
C THR A 117 7.14 9.91 -3.36
N VAL A 118 6.35 9.43 -4.33
CA VAL A 118 5.78 8.08 -4.30
C VAL A 118 6.86 7.02 -4.49
N VAL A 119 7.77 7.20 -5.44
CA VAL A 119 8.92 6.29 -5.63
C VAL A 119 9.74 6.20 -4.35
N PHE A 120 10.11 7.35 -3.76
CA PHE A 120 10.87 7.36 -2.51
C PHE A 120 10.11 6.69 -1.36
N ALA A 121 8.80 6.91 -1.25
CA ALA A 121 7.97 6.24 -0.24
C ALA A 121 7.89 4.73 -0.44
N MET A 122 7.71 4.24 -1.67
CA MET A 122 7.67 2.80 -1.98
C MET A 122 9.02 2.14 -1.67
N TRP A 123 10.11 2.83 -1.99
CA TRP A 123 11.45 2.32 -1.75
C TRP A 123 11.77 2.28 -0.27
N LEU A 124 11.44 3.32 0.51
CA LEU A 124 11.58 3.26 1.96
C LEU A 124 10.68 2.17 2.58
N GLN A 125 9.44 2.04 2.10
CA GLN A 125 8.51 0.99 2.53
C GLN A 125 9.06 -0.41 2.26
N ALA A 126 9.75 -0.63 1.15
CA ALA A 126 10.35 -1.91 0.80
C ALA A 126 11.68 -2.16 1.52
N LEU A 127 12.60 -1.20 1.42
CA LEU A 127 13.99 -1.35 1.88
C LEU A 127 14.11 -1.41 3.41
N ILE A 128 13.33 -0.65 4.17
CA ILE A 128 13.46 -0.64 5.64
C ILE A 128 13.19 -2.05 6.22
N PRO A 129 12.05 -2.71 5.92
CA PRO A 129 11.82 -4.10 6.35
C PRO A 129 12.90 -5.07 5.84
N GLN A 130 13.27 -4.96 4.56
CA GLN A 130 14.21 -5.89 3.91
C GLN A 130 15.62 -5.80 4.50
N LEU A 131 16.16 -4.59 4.66
CA LEU A 131 17.48 -4.38 5.27
C LEU A 131 17.49 -4.79 6.74
N SER A 132 16.41 -4.51 7.49
CA SER A 132 16.31 -4.91 8.90
C SER A 132 16.28 -6.43 9.06
N GLY A 133 15.50 -7.14 8.22
CA GLY A 133 15.45 -8.60 8.21
C GLY A 133 16.77 -9.21 7.74
N LEU A 134 17.33 -8.70 6.64
CA LEU A 134 18.60 -9.18 6.07
C LEU A 134 19.75 -9.06 7.07
N LEU A 135 19.80 -8.01 7.88
CA LEU A 135 20.81 -7.86 8.92
C LEU A 135 20.76 -9.00 9.96
N LEU A 136 19.56 -9.40 10.39
CA LEU A 136 19.40 -10.52 11.32
C LEU A 136 19.67 -11.87 10.65
N LEU A 137 19.29 -12.03 9.38
CA LEU A 137 19.61 -13.22 8.59
C LEU A 137 21.12 -13.35 8.35
N LEU A 138 21.83 -12.22 8.14
CA LEU A 138 23.29 -12.19 8.03
C LEU A 138 23.94 -12.62 9.35
N PHE A 139 23.38 -12.18 10.49
CA PHE A 139 23.86 -12.62 11.80
C PHE A 139 23.62 -14.12 12.03
N ALA A 140 22.44 -14.63 11.65
CA ALA A 140 22.15 -16.06 11.66
C ALA A 140 23.17 -16.84 10.80
N TRP A 141 23.44 -16.34 9.59
CA TRP A 141 24.42 -16.95 8.69
C TRP A 141 25.84 -16.95 9.30
N LEU A 142 26.28 -15.85 9.90
CA LEU A 142 27.58 -15.76 10.57
C LEU A 142 27.72 -16.74 11.75
N LEU A 143 26.67 -16.90 12.56
CA LEU A 143 26.64 -17.88 13.67
C LEU A 143 26.70 -19.33 13.18
N SER A 144 26.16 -19.60 11.99
CA SER A 144 26.22 -20.95 11.43
C SER A 144 27.68 -21.39 11.17
N LEU A 145 28.58 -20.45 10.87
CA LEU A 145 30.00 -20.71 10.68
C LEU A 145 30.72 -21.15 11.96
N THR A 146 30.17 -20.84 13.14
CA THR A 146 30.76 -21.21 14.44
C THR A 146 30.08 -22.43 15.09
N GLY A 147 29.13 -23.07 14.41
CA GLY A 147 28.40 -24.25 14.91
C GLY A 147 27.26 -23.93 15.89
N GLY A 148 26.74 -22.70 15.91
CA GLY A 148 25.70 -22.27 16.84
C GLY A 148 24.27 -22.56 16.38
N ASP A 149 23.85 -23.83 16.31
CA ASP A 149 22.55 -24.25 15.73
C ASP A 149 21.32 -23.53 16.31
N VAL A 150 21.28 -23.35 17.64
CA VAL A 150 20.16 -22.66 18.32
C VAL A 150 20.15 -21.17 17.97
N GLY A 151 21.32 -20.54 17.90
CA GLY A 151 21.45 -19.13 17.54
C GLY A 151 20.98 -18.88 16.11
N VAL A 152 21.37 -19.75 15.16
CA VAL A 152 20.91 -19.68 13.77
C VAL A 152 19.39 -19.67 13.70
N LEU A 153 18.73 -20.60 14.37
CA LEU A 153 17.26 -20.69 14.35
C LEU A 153 16.61 -19.43 14.93
N VAL A 154 17.10 -18.92 16.06
CA VAL A 154 16.55 -17.73 16.71
C VAL A 154 16.67 -16.50 15.81
N PHE A 155 17.85 -16.23 15.25
CA PHE A 155 18.07 -15.06 14.39
C PHE A 155 17.38 -15.18 13.04
N PHE A 156 17.26 -16.39 12.50
CA PHE A 156 16.47 -16.64 11.29
C PHE A 156 14.99 -16.28 11.50
N VAL A 157 14.38 -16.85 12.55
CA VAL A 157 12.98 -16.58 12.88
C VAL A 157 12.77 -15.10 13.22
N ALA A 158 13.66 -14.50 13.99
CA ALA A 158 13.60 -13.07 14.32
C ALA A 158 13.72 -12.18 13.07
N GLY A 159 14.61 -12.51 12.13
CA GLY A 159 14.79 -11.78 10.88
C GLY A 159 13.55 -11.81 10.00
N VAL A 160 13.00 -13.00 9.77
CA VAL A 160 11.75 -13.16 9.01
C VAL A 160 10.60 -12.44 9.71
N TRP A 161 10.47 -12.61 11.02
CA TRP A 161 9.41 -11.97 11.79
C TRP A 161 9.52 -10.44 11.77
N LEU A 162 10.72 -9.88 11.90
CA LEU A 162 10.96 -8.43 11.84
C LEU A 162 10.60 -7.86 10.47
N MET A 163 10.97 -8.57 9.39
CA MET A 163 10.64 -8.16 8.02
C MET A 163 9.12 -8.10 7.82
N LEU A 164 8.40 -9.14 8.26
CA LEU A 164 6.93 -9.18 8.18
C LEU A 164 6.29 -8.10 9.05
N TYR A 165 6.77 -7.95 10.28
CA TYR A 165 6.27 -6.97 11.25
C TYR A 165 6.34 -5.53 10.72
N LEU A 166 7.48 -5.15 10.14
CA LEU A 166 7.67 -3.82 9.54
C LEU A 166 6.88 -3.69 8.22
N GLY A 167 6.92 -4.72 7.36
CA GLY A 167 6.18 -4.72 6.09
C GLY A 167 4.68 -4.48 6.29
N PHE A 168 4.05 -5.21 7.22
CA PHE A 168 2.64 -4.98 7.57
C PHE A 168 2.41 -3.62 8.21
N GLY A 169 3.36 -3.14 9.02
CA GLY A 169 3.29 -1.81 9.61
C GLY A 169 3.30 -0.68 8.58
N TYR A 170 3.86 -0.91 7.39
CA TYR A 170 4.04 0.12 6.35
C TYR A 170 3.09 0.00 5.16
N MET A 171 2.16 -0.96 5.14
CA MET A 171 1.35 -1.25 3.96
C MET A 171 0.44 -0.09 3.49
N ILE A 172 0.00 0.81 4.38
CA ILE A 172 -0.86 1.96 4.04
C ILE A 172 -0.06 3.26 3.78
N THR A 173 1.27 3.16 3.68
CA THR A 173 2.15 4.33 3.44
C THR A 173 1.81 5.05 2.14
N ILE A 174 1.60 4.31 1.05
CA ILE A 174 1.34 4.93 -0.26
C ILE A 174 -0.01 5.66 -0.30
N PRO A 175 -1.13 5.11 0.22
CA PRO A 175 -2.36 5.87 0.40
C PRO A 175 -2.18 7.19 1.18
N LEU A 176 -1.38 7.18 2.26
CA LEU A 176 -1.09 8.39 3.04
C LEU A 176 -0.31 9.45 2.23
N VAL A 177 0.59 9.03 1.34
CA VAL A 177 1.31 9.94 0.45
C VAL A 177 0.39 10.48 -0.65
N LEU A 178 -0.46 9.64 -1.22
CA LEU A 178 -1.36 9.99 -2.32
C LEU A 178 -2.51 10.90 -1.85
N ASP A 179 -3.24 10.51 -0.81
CA ASP A 179 -4.43 11.23 -0.33
C ASP A 179 -4.08 12.38 0.62
N GLN A 180 -3.22 12.14 1.63
CA GLN A 180 -2.91 13.14 2.67
C GLN A 180 -1.68 14.00 2.39
N ASN A 181 -0.96 13.76 1.29
CA ASN A 181 0.25 14.51 0.93
C ASN A 181 1.33 14.49 2.03
N LEU A 182 1.43 13.38 2.76
CA LEU A 182 2.47 13.25 3.79
C LEU A 182 3.85 13.04 3.14
N SER A 183 4.89 13.56 3.79
CA SER A 183 6.26 13.22 3.40
C SER A 183 6.53 11.72 3.65
N PRO A 184 7.40 11.07 2.85
CA PRO A 184 7.56 9.61 2.89
C PRO A 184 7.87 9.04 4.29
N TRP A 185 8.76 9.67 5.04
CA TRP A 185 9.05 9.28 6.42
C TRP A 185 7.86 9.45 7.38
N ARG A 186 7.12 10.56 7.24
CA ARG A 186 5.90 10.80 8.03
C ARG A 186 4.80 9.79 7.70
N ALA A 187 4.66 9.41 6.43
CA ALA A 187 3.71 8.40 6.00
C ALA A 187 4.03 7.03 6.63
N LEU A 188 5.29 6.60 6.62
CA LEU A 188 5.72 5.32 7.23
C LEU A 188 5.45 5.27 8.74
N THR A 189 5.89 6.29 9.46
CA THR A 189 5.71 6.35 10.92
C THR A 189 4.24 6.49 11.31
N THR A 190 3.42 7.13 10.48
CA THR A 190 1.97 7.22 10.67
C THR A 190 1.28 5.89 10.39
N SER A 191 1.65 5.22 9.30
CA SER A 191 1.19 3.85 8.97
C SER A 191 1.47 2.89 10.13
N ALA A 192 2.71 2.84 10.61
CA ALA A 192 3.10 1.90 11.66
C ALA A 192 2.37 2.16 12.99
N ARG A 193 2.14 3.43 13.33
CA ARG A 193 1.38 3.80 14.53
C ARG A 193 -0.09 3.43 14.40
N ALA A 194 -0.72 3.72 13.26
CA ALA A 194 -2.12 3.43 13.01
C ALA A 194 -2.42 1.92 13.05
N LEU A 195 -1.50 1.10 12.56
CA LEU A 195 -1.69 -0.35 12.47
C LEU A 195 -1.26 -1.13 13.72
N ARG A 196 -0.55 -0.51 14.68
CA ARG A 196 0.04 -1.20 15.84
C ARG A 196 -0.95 -2.06 16.63
N GLY A 197 -2.18 -1.58 16.84
CA GLY A 197 -3.23 -2.28 17.59
C GLY A 197 -4.13 -3.19 16.75
N ARG A 198 -3.96 -3.22 15.42
CA ARG A 198 -4.89 -3.89 14.47
C ARG A 198 -4.18 -4.91 13.57
N ARG A 199 -2.95 -5.28 13.92
CA ARG A 199 -2.08 -6.13 13.09
C ARG A 199 -2.65 -7.51 12.83
N LEU A 200 -3.38 -8.11 13.77
CA LEU A 200 -4.00 -9.43 13.57
C LEU A 200 -5.10 -9.39 12.51
N THR A 201 -5.94 -8.36 12.52
CA THR A 201 -6.95 -8.18 11.46
C THR A 201 -6.27 -7.96 10.11
N VAL A 202 -5.25 -7.11 10.06
CA VAL A 202 -4.46 -6.87 8.85
C VAL A 202 -3.83 -8.16 8.33
N LEU A 203 -3.21 -8.94 9.22
CA LEU A 203 -2.62 -10.22 8.89
C LEU A 203 -3.69 -11.18 8.34
N GLY A 204 -4.89 -11.19 8.93
CA GLY A 204 -6.02 -11.97 8.42
C GLY A 204 -6.44 -11.54 7.00
N VAL A 205 -6.52 -10.23 6.73
CA VAL A 205 -6.78 -9.70 5.37
C VAL A 205 -5.73 -10.20 4.39
N LEU A 206 -4.45 -10.07 4.73
CA LEU A 206 -3.35 -10.50 3.87
C LEU A 206 -3.30 -12.02 3.68
N ALA A 207 -3.59 -12.80 4.72
CA ALA A 207 -3.64 -14.26 4.66
C ALA A 207 -4.78 -14.74 3.75
N VAL A 208 -5.97 -14.14 3.86
CA VAL A 208 -7.10 -14.49 2.98
C VAL A 208 -6.82 -14.05 1.54
N LEU A 209 -6.23 -12.87 1.32
CA LEU A 209 -5.79 -12.45 -0.02
C LEU A 209 -4.76 -13.39 -0.62
N PHE A 210 -3.80 -13.86 0.19
CA PHE A 210 -2.82 -14.84 -0.24
C PHE A 210 -3.51 -16.14 -0.69
N LEU A 211 -4.45 -16.66 0.10
CA LEU A 211 -5.23 -17.85 -0.27
C LEU A 211 -6.04 -17.63 -1.55
N ILE A 212 -6.69 -16.47 -1.70
CA ILE A 212 -7.43 -16.10 -2.92
C ILE A 212 -6.50 -16.10 -4.14
N ASN A 213 -5.29 -15.53 -4.01
CA ASN A 213 -4.30 -15.55 -5.10
C ASN A 213 -3.80 -16.95 -5.42
N VAL A 214 -3.56 -17.80 -4.42
CA VAL A 214 -3.20 -19.22 -4.65
C VAL A 214 -4.30 -19.95 -5.41
N LEU A 215 -5.56 -19.76 -5.03
CA LEU A 215 -6.71 -20.35 -5.74
C LEU A 215 -6.85 -19.78 -7.16
N GLY A 216 -6.60 -18.47 -7.34
CA GLY A 216 -6.57 -17.82 -8.65
C GLY A 216 -5.41 -18.27 -9.53
N ALA A 217 -4.35 -18.85 -8.97
CA ALA A 217 -3.23 -19.40 -9.73
C ALA A 217 -3.55 -20.77 -10.35
N LEU A 218 -4.42 -21.56 -9.73
CA LEU A 218 -4.80 -22.90 -10.20
C LEU A 218 -5.30 -22.95 -11.66
N PRO A 219 -6.13 -22.00 -12.15
CA PRO A 219 -6.51 -21.94 -13.57
C PRO A 219 -5.39 -21.34 -14.44
N PHE A 220 -4.19 -21.93 -14.41
CA PHE A 220 -3.01 -21.50 -15.17
C PHE A 220 -2.63 -20.02 -14.99
N GLY A 221 -2.85 -19.47 -13.80
CA GLY A 221 -2.55 -18.06 -13.49
C GLY A 221 -3.56 -17.05 -14.05
N LEU A 222 -4.59 -17.48 -14.80
CA LEU A 222 -5.60 -16.54 -15.33
C LEU A 222 -6.43 -15.90 -14.22
N GLY A 223 -6.66 -16.60 -13.12
CA GLY A 223 -7.34 -16.05 -11.95
C GLY A 223 -6.53 -14.95 -11.27
N LEU A 224 -5.19 -14.95 -11.37
CA LEU A 224 -4.34 -13.87 -10.84
C LEU A 224 -4.64 -12.53 -11.50
N LEU A 225 -5.08 -12.51 -12.76
CA LEU A 225 -5.44 -11.26 -13.43
C LEU A 225 -6.59 -10.55 -12.71
N VAL A 226 -7.49 -11.31 -12.08
CA VAL A 226 -8.63 -10.80 -11.32
C VAL A 226 -8.27 -10.59 -9.85
N THR A 227 -7.48 -11.48 -9.26
CA THR A 227 -7.19 -11.43 -7.81
C THR A 227 -6.01 -10.53 -7.46
N ALA A 228 -5.04 -10.31 -8.36
CA ALA A 228 -3.90 -9.45 -8.09
C ALA A 228 -4.30 -7.98 -7.82
N PRO A 229 -5.25 -7.37 -8.55
CA PRO A 229 -5.75 -6.04 -8.23
C PRO A 229 -6.54 -5.95 -6.91
N LEU A 230 -6.93 -7.08 -6.31
CA LEU A 230 -7.61 -7.10 -5.01
C LEU A 230 -6.67 -6.69 -3.87
N GLY A 231 -5.36 -6.92 -4.01
CA GLY A 231 -4.34 -6.50 -3.04
C GLY A 231 -4.32 -4.99 -2.80
N PRO A 232 -4.04 -4.15 -3.82
CA PRO A 232 -4.01 -2.70 -3.66
C PRO A 232 -5.37 -2.11 -3.26
N THR A 233 -6.49 -2.66 -3.75
CA THR A 233 -7.84 -2.21 -3.33
C THR A 233 -8.13 -2.56 -1.87
N ALA A 234 -7.64 -3.69 -1.36
CA ALA A 234 -7.73 -4.02 0.06
C ALA A 234 -6.88 -3.11 0.94
N ILE A 235 -5.70 -2.69 0.48
CA ILE A 235 -4.90 -1.66 1.16
C ILE A 235 -5.70 -0.35 1.27
N VAL A 236 -6.40 0.05 0.21
CA VAL A 236 -7.27 1.24 0.23
C VAL A 236 -8.47 1.05 1.17
N ALA A 237 -9.11 -0.11 1.18
CA ALA A 237 -10.21 -0.39 2.12
C ALA A 237 -9.74 -0.31 3.59
N VAL A 238 -8.54 -0.82 3.90
CA VAL A 238 -7.93 -0.68 5.23
C VAL A 238 -7.63 0.79 5.55
N TYR A 239 -7.10 1.54 4.59
CA TYR A 239 -6.83 2.97 4.74
C TYR A 239 -8.11 3.77 5.00
N GLU A 240 -9.15 3.56 4.19
CA GLU A 240 -10.48 4.19 4.32
C GLU A 240 -11.09 3.90 5.70
N ALA A 241 -10.98 2.67 6.19
CA ALA A 241 -11.50 2.29 7.50
C ALA A 241 -10.74 2.95 8.68
N LEU A 242 -9.49 3.38 8.49
CA LEU A 242 -8.67 3.99 9.54
C LEU A 242 -8.71 5.51 9.54
N PHE A 243 -8.71 6.11 8.35
CA PHE A 243 -8.53 7.56 8.18
C PHE A 243 -9.72 8.25 7.51
N GLY A 244 -10.65 7.47 6.94
CA GLY A 244 -11.56 7.99 5.93
C GLY A 244 -10.81 8.41 4.66
N ILE A 245 -11.55 9.00 3.72
CA ILE A 245 -10.99 9.51 2.48
C ILE A 245 -11.17 11.02 2.45
N THR A 246 -10.06 11.75 2.28
CA THR A 246 -10.12 13.21 2.31
C THR A 246 -10.53 13.82 0.98
N GLY A 247 -10.45 13.07 -0.11
CA GLY A 247 -10.82 13.52 -1.46
C GLY A 247 -9.88 14.59 -2.02
N ARG A 248 -8.64 14.70 -1.50
CA ARG A 248 -7.64 15.71 -1.88
C ARG A 248 -6.63 15.19 -2.91
N LEU A 249 -7.10 14.35 -3.82
CA LEU A 249 -6.22 13.69 -4.78
C LEU A 249 -5.57 14.75 -5.72
N PRO A 250 -4.24 14.70 -5.92
CA PRO A 250 -3.52 15.71 -6.67
C PRO A 250 -4.03 15.81 -8.11
N GLY A 251 -4.34 17.04 -8.55
CA GLY A 251 -4.78 17.31 -9.92
C GLY A 251 -6.27 17.03 -10.20
N ARG A 252 -7.05 16.61 -9.21
CA ARG A 252 -8.52 16.50 -9.33
C ARG A 252 -9.19 17.42 -8.32
N ARG A 253 -10.01 18.36 -8.81
CA ARG A 253 -10.96 19.07 -7.95
C ARG A 253 -12.05 18.08 -7.59
N SER A 254 -12.12 17.68 -6.33
CA SER A 254 -13.33 17.02 -5.83
C SER A 254 -14.47 18.02 -5.95
N THR A 255 -15.53 17.63 -6.67
CA THR A 255 -16.83 18.33 -6.62
C THR A 255 -17.43 18.31 -5.21
N LEU A 256 -16.84 17.53 -4.28
CA LEU A 256 -17.21 17.48 -2.86
C LEU A 256 -16.79 18.73 -2.07
N ALA A 257 -15.87 19.56 -2.58
CA ALA A 257 -15.43 20.78 -1.88
C ALA A 257 -16.50 21.89 -1.82
N SER A 258 -17.64 21.76 -2.51
CA SER A 258 -18.73 22.75 -2.46
C SER A 258 -19.84 22.42 -1.44
N SER A 259 -19.80 21.26 -0.78
CA SER A 259 -20.87 20.85 0.16
C SER A 259 -20.52 21.03 1.64
N TRP A 260 -19.28 21.43 1.95
CA TRP A 260 -18.88 21.73 3.32
C TRP A 260 -18.70 23.23 3.52
N SER A 261 -19.78 23.89 3.92
CA SER A 261 -19.73 25.20 4.58
C SER A 261 -19.71 24.96 6.09
N PRO A 262 -18.70 25.44 6.84
CA PRO A 262 -18.71 25.34 8.29
C PRO A 262 -19.92 26.11 8.82
N PRO A 263 -20.64 25.58 9.83
CA PRO A 263 -21.61 26.40 10.53
C PRO A 263 -20.86 27.55 11.20
N LEU A 264 -21.10 28.76 10.71
CA LEU A 264 -20.78 29.98 11.44
C LEU A 264 -21.60 29.97 12.71
N ARG A 265 -20.98 29.56 13.83
CA ARG A 265 -21.19 30.03 15.22
C ARG A 265 -20.35 29.20 16.19
#